data_AF-A0A950R9P7-F1
#
_entry.id   AF-A0A950R9P7-F1
#
_cell.length_a   1.000
_cell.length_b   1.000
_cell.length_c   1.000
_cell.angle_alpha   90.00
_cell.angle_beta   90.00
_cell.angle_gamma   90.00
#
_symmetry.space_group_name_H-M   'P 1'
#
loop_
_entity.id
_entity.type
_entity.pdbx_description
1 polymer ?
#
loop_
_entity_poly.entity_id
_entity_poly.type
_entity_poly.pdbx_seq_one_letter_code
_entity_poly.pdbx_strand_id
1 'polypeptide(L)'
;MWLTISAGNLPTGQPIETEVPAELAPRLARYLAEIRPRFPGAAAHRALWAGRKGRGLGGAAVYGAIAARTRAAFGRAVGPHLFRDCAATTIAVARPGRVGVARDLLGHASLATTNAHYNQARSIEASRLHAEVLAACRAAAKTLGDE
;
A
#
# COMPACT_ATOMS: atom_id res chain seq x y z
N MET A 1 19.66 2.68 -2.47
CA MET A 1 19.50 4.06 -1.92
C MET A 1 18.81 3.94 -0.58
N TRP A 2 19.30 4.60 0.46
CA TRP A 2 18.71 4.51 1.81
C TRP A 2 17.74 5.66 2.08
N LEU A 3 16.64 5.35 2.76
CA LEU A 3 15.68 6.32 3.26
C LEU A 3 15.69 6.31 4.78
N THR A 4 15.97 7.48 5.38
CA THR A 4 15.88 7.70 6.82
C THR A 4 14.75 8.68 7.12
N ILE A 5 13.80 8.27 7.96
CA ILE A 5 12.75 9.13 8.51
C ILE A 5 13.10 9.39 9.98
N SER A 6 13.44 10.63 10.32
CA SER A 6 13.83 10.99 11.67
C SER A 6 12.69 10.80 12.69
N ALA A 7 13.06 10.34 13.88
CA ALA A 7 12.17 10.03 15.00
C ALA A 7 11.14 11.13 15.33
N GLY A 8 11.54 12.41 15.24
CA GLY A 8 10.66 13.55 15.59
C GLY A 8 9.44 13.73 14.69
N ASN A 9 9.33 12.98 13.58
CA ASN A 9 8.18 13.02 12.66
C ASN A 9 7.30 11.76 12.75
N LEU A 10 7.59 10.84 13.68
CA LEU A 10 6.91 9.55 13.78
C LEU A 10 6.18 9.44 15.14
N PRO A 11 4.91 8.99 15.15
CA PRO A 11 4.16 8.77 16.40
C PRO A 11 4.83 7.79 17.38
N THR A 12 5.70 6.91 16.86
CA THR A 12 6.42 5.88 17.62
C THR A 12 7.72 6.39 18.25
N GLY A 13 8.22 7.58 17.85
CA GLY A 13 9.48 8.13 18.33
C GLY A 13 10.74 7.36 17.92
N GLN A 14 10.63 6.36 17.05
CA GLN A 14 11.76 5.57 16.54
C GLN A 14 12.06 5.95 15.08
N PRO A 15 13.32 6.19 14.70
CA PRO A 15 13.66 6.46 13.32
C PRO A 15 13.40 5.23 12.46
N ILE A 16 12.87 5.44 11.25
CA ILE A 16 12.74 4.37 10.26
C ILE A 16 13.88 4.50 9.28
N GLU A 17 14.71 3.46 9.21
CA GLU A 17 15.74 3.30 8.20
C GLU A 17 15.40 2.09 7.34
N THR A 18 15.29 2.32 6.04
CA THR A 18 14.94 1.26 5.11
C THR A 18 15.61 1.49 3.77
N GLU A 19 15.94 0.40 3.10
CA GLU A 19 16.40 0.45 1.73
C GLU A 19 15.22 0.77 0.81
N VAL A 20 15.39 1.76 -0.06
CA VAL A 20 14.40 2.06 -1.09
C VAL A 20 14.43 0.93 -2.12
N PRO A 21 13.29 0.25 -2.39
CA PRO A 21 13.22 -0.81 -3.39
C PRO A 21 13.82 -0.38 -4.73
N ALA A 22 14.52 -1.31 -5.39
CA ALA A 22 15.25 -1.04 -6.62
C ALA A 22 14.34 -0.46 -7.72
N GLU A 23 13.07 -0.83 -7.74
CA GLU A 23 12.07 -0.36 -8.69
C GLU A 23 11.67 1.11 -8.43
N LEU A 24 11.74 1.58 -7.18
CA LEU A 24 11.39 2.94 -6.78
C LEU A 24 12.60 3.87 -6.81
N ALA A 25 13.80 3.35 -6.63
CA ALA A 25 15.01 4.15 -6.51
C ALA A 25 15.25 5.09 -7.72
N PRO A 26 15.13 4.65 -8.99
CA PRO A 26 15.31 5.55 -10.15
C PRO A 26 14.26 6.67 -10.20
N ARG A 27 13.01 6.37 -9.84
CA ARG A 27 11.91 7.34 -9.83
C ARG A 27 12.12 8.41 -8.76
N LEU A 28 12.55 7.98 -7.58
CA LEU A 28 12.83 8.89 -6.48
C LEU A 28 14.10 9.72 -6.76
N ALA A 29 15.15 9.13 -7.34
CA ALA A 29 16.34 9.87 -7.76
C ALA A 29 16.01 10.96 -8.79
N ARG A 30 15.25 10.63 -9.83
CA ARG A 30 14.74 11.60 -10.81
C ARG A 30 13.91 12.69 -10.15
N TYR A 31 13.04 12.34 -9.22
CA TYR A 31 12.26 13.33 -8.48
C TYR A 31 13.17 14.30 -7.72
N LEU A 32 14.15 13.80 -6.99
CA LEU A 32 15.06 14.63 -6.20
C LEU A 32 15.95 15.53 -7.07
N ALA A 33 16.47 15.00 -8.19
CA ALA A 33 17.43 15.71 -9.04
C ALA A 33 16.76 16.68 -10.03
N GLU A 34 15.62 16.30 -10.62
CA GLU A 34 15.04 17.05 -11.75
C GLU A 34 13.73 17.77 -11.40
N ILE A 35 12.89 17.15 -10.56
CA ILE A 35 11.51 17.62 -10.35
C ILE A 35 11.40 18.50 -9.11
N ARG A 36 11.94 18.06 -7.97
CA ARG A 36 11.90 18.77 -6.69
C ARG A 36 12.50 20.19 -6.77
N PRO A 37 13.63 20.44 -7.47
CA PRO A 37 14.19 21.79 -7.59
C PRO A 37 13.31 22.77 -8.36
N ARG A 38 12.35 22.29 -9.16
CA ARG A 38 11.42 23.13 -9.92
C ARG A 38 10.30 23.71 -9.05
N PHE A 39 10.15 23.24 -7.81
CA PHE A 39 9.17 23.80 -6.88
C PHE A 39 9.73 25.07 -6.22
N PRO A 40 8.94 26.16 -6.12
CA PRO A 40 9.33 27.34 -5.36
C PRO A 40 9.73 26.95 -3.94
N GLY A 41 10.79 27.56 -3.41
CA GLY A 41 11.22 27.37 -2.01
C GLY A 41 11.69 25.95 -1.65
N ALA A 42 11.85 25.03 -2.60
CA ALA A 42 12.20 23.64 -2.30
C ALA A 42 13.54 23.47 -1.56
N ALA A 43 14.50 24.37 -1.80
CA ALA A 43 15.78 24.38 -1.09
C ALA A 43 15.67 24.90 0.36
N ALA A 44 14.60 25.62 0.70
CA ALA A 44 14.39 26.23 2.02
C ALA A 44 13.76 25.27 3.03
N HIS A 45 13.42 24.03 2.63
CA HIS A 45 12.82 23.05 3.54
C HIS A 45 13.34 21.63 3.28
N ARG A 46 13.32 20.81 4.34
CA ARG A 46 13.77 19.41 4.31
C ARG A 46 12.69 18.38 3.96
N ALA A 47 11.43 18.79 3.80
CA ALA A 47 10.37 17.86 3.42
C ALA A 47 10.67 17.18 2.08
N LEU A 48 10.43 15.86 2.02
CA LEU A 48 10.65 15.05 0.82
C LEU A 48 9.78 15.54 -0.34
N TRP A 49 8.48 15.68 -0.09
CA TRP A 49 7.48 16.13 -1.05
C TRP A 49 7.37 17.66 -1.05
N ALA A 50 7.82 18.33 -2.11
CA ALA A 50 7.73 19.78 -2.26
C ALA A 50 6.36 20.20 -2.80
N GLY A 51 5.84 21.31 -2.30
CA GLY A 51 4.56 21.88 -2.71
C GLY A 51 4.72 23.19 -3.47
N ARG A 52 3.73 23.53 -4.30
CA ARG A 52 3.72 24.77 -5.10
C ARG A 52 3.75 26.06 -4.28
N LYS A 53 3.45 25.99 -2.97
CA LYS A 53 3.36 27.14 -2.05
C LYS A 53 4.69 27.44 -1.31
N GLY A 54 5.84 27.02 -1.83
CA GLY A 54 7.11 27.32 -1.16
C GLY A 54 7.47 26.39 0.01
N ARG A 55 6.65 25.37 0.28
CA ARG A 55 6.75 24.53 1.48
C ARG A 55 6.51 23.06 1.18
N GLY A 56 6.95 22.21 2.10
CA GLY A 56 6.65 20.78 2.07
C GLY A 56 5.14 20.48 2.05
N LEU A 57 4.75 19.41 1.36
CA LEU A 57 3.38 18.91 1.42
C LEU A 57 3.12 18.30 2.80
N GLY A 58 2.04 18.76 3.44
CA GLY A 58 1.50 18.12 4.64
C GLY A 58 0.69 16.86 4.31
N GLY A 59 0.35 16.09 5.34
CA GLY A 59 -0.38 14.81 5.20
C GLY A 59 -1.67 14.90 4.40
N ALA A 60 -2.50 15.93 4.63
CA ALA A 60 -3.75 16.14 3.89
C ALA A 60 -3.52 16.39 2.38
N ALA A 61 -2.43 17.11 2.04
CA ALA A 61 -2.10 17.37 0.64
C ALA A 61 -1.60 16.11 -0.07
N VAL A 62 -0.80 15.29 0.62
CA VAL A 62 -0.36 13.98 0.12
C VAL A 62 -1.56 13.04 -0.05
N TYR A 63 -2.47 13.01 0.93
CA TYR A 63 -3.72 12.24 0.85
C TYR A 63 -4.52 12.63 -0.39
N GLY A 64 -4.81 13.92 -0.57
CA GLY A 64 -5.58 14.40 -1.72
C GLY A 64 -4.90 14.08 -3.05
N ALA A 65 -3.57 14.20 -3.10
CA ALA A 65 -2.78 13.89 -4.29
C ALA A 65 -2.84 12.40 -4.68
N ILE A 66 -2.88 11.48 -3.71
CA ILE A 66 -3.02 10.04 -3.93
C ILE A 66 -4.46 9.69 -4.31
N ALA A 67 -5.45 10.22 -3.59
CA ALA A 67 -6.87 9.99 -3.85
C ALA A 67 -7.29 10.47 -5.25
N ALA A 68 -6.78 11.62 -5.70
CA ALA A 68 -7.05 12.13 -7.04
C ALA A 68 -6.45 11.24 -8.14
N ARG A 69 -5.19 10.81 -7.98
CA ARG A 69 -4.51 9.94 -8.96
C ARG A 69 -5.17 8.57 -9.07
N THR A 70 -5.51 7.96 -7.94
CA THR A 70 -6.18 6.65 -7.91
C THR A 70 -7.59 6.72 -8.49
N ARG A 71 -8.33 7.81 -8.23
CA ARG A 71 -9.62 8.04 -8.89
C ARG A 71 -9.50 8.13 -10.40
N ALA A 72 -8.52 8.87 -10.89
CA ALA A 72 -8.29 9.01 -12.33
C ALA A 72 -7.88 7.67 -12.97
N ALA A 73 -7.06 6.87 -12.29
CA ALA A 73 -6.57 5.60 -12.82
C ALA A 73 -7.58 4.45 -12.73
N PHE A 74 -8.40 4.41 -11.66
CA PHE A 74 -9.22 3.24 -11.33
C PHE A 74 -10.73 3.55 -11.21
N GLY A 75 -11.14 4.80 -11.47
CA GLY A 75 -12.53 5.25 -11.29
C GLY A 75 -12.94 5.47 -9.83
N ARG A 76 -12.14 5.04 -8.85
CA ARG A 76 -12.39 5.21 -7.40
C ARG A 76 -11.17 5.77 -6.68
N ALA A 77 -11.42 6.71 -5.78
CA ALA A 77 -10.39 7.23 -4.89
C ALA A 77 -9.98 6.17 -3.85
N VAL A 78 -8.69 5.88 -3.80
CA VAL A 78 -8.04 5.04 -2.79
C VAL A 78 -7.11 5.95 -2.00
N GLY A 79 -7.44 6.18 -0.74
CA GLY A 79 -6.59 6.97 0.17
C GLY A 79 -5.40 6.16 0.70
N PRO A 80 -4.39 6.81 1.30
CA PRO A 80 -3.20 6.14 1.86
C PRO A 80 -3.52 5.01 2.85
N HIS A 81 -4.54 5.15 3.70
CA HIS A 81 -4.96 4.10 4.63
C HIS A 81 -5.47 2.86 3.89
N LEU A 82 -6.40 3.05 2.96
CA LEU A 82 -6.93 1.93 2.17
C LEU A 82 -5.84 1.30 1.30
N PHE A 83 -4.91 2.10 0.76
CA PHE A 83 -3.77 1.58 0.00
C PHE A 83 -2.88 0.69 0.88
N ARG A 84 -2.63 1.10 2.12
CA ARG A 84 -1.89 0.35 3.13
C ARG A 84 -2.62 -0.94 3.52
N ASP A 85 -3.94 -0.89 3.67
CA ASP A 85 -4.77 -2.07 3.94
C ASP A 85 -4.70 -3.08 2.78
N CYS A 86 -4.82 -2.61 1.53
CA CYS A 86 -4.66 -3.47 0.35
C CYS A 86 -3.29 -4.15 0.30
N ALA A 87 -2.21 -3.43 0.63
CA ALA A 87 -0.87 -4.01 0.67
C ALA A 87 -0.75 -5.10 1.76
N ALA A 88 -1.29 -4.85 2.96
CA ALA A 88 -1.31 -5.82 4.05
C ALA A 88 -2.10 -7.09 3.69
N THR A 89 -3.32 -6.92 3.16
CA THR A 89 -4.16 -8.04 2.71
C THR A 89 -3.50 -8.80 1.56
N THR A 90 -2.84 -8.12 0.61
CA THR A 90 -2.12 -8.76 -0.50
C THR A 90 -0.99 -9.64 0.01
N ILE A 91 -0.20 -9.16 0.98
CA ILE A 91 0.87 -9.97 1.60
C ILE A 91 0.28 -11.17 2.33
N ALA A 92 -0.81 -10.97 3.08
CA ALA A 92 -1.48 -12.06 3.80
C ALA A 92 -2.01 -13.15 2.85
N VAL A 93 -2.55 -12.77 1.69
CA VAL A 93 -2.98 -13.72 0.64
C VAL A 93 -1.78 -14.42 -0.01
N ALA A 94 -0.73 -13.67 -0.39
CA ALA A 94 0.39 -14.22 -1.15
C ALA A 94 1.38 -15.04 -0.29
N ARG A 95 1.43 -14.79 1.02
CA ARG A 95 2.35 -15.46 1.97
C ARG A 95 1.59 -15.85 3.25
N PRO A 96 0.67 -16.83 3.19
CA PRO A 96 -0.06 -17.30 4.37
C PRO A 96 0.92 -17.70 5.49
N GLY A 97 0.64 -17.29 6.73
CA GLY A 97 1.46 -17.62 7.91
C GLY A 97 2.62 -16.64 8.23
N ARG A 98 2.94 -15.66 7.37
CA ARG A 98 3.96 -14.64 7.66
C ARG A 98 3.39 -13.35 8.24
N VAL A 99 2.59 -13.48 9.29
CA VAL A 99 1.88 -12.38 9.99
C VAL A 99 2.81 -11.24 10.41
N GLY A 100 4.06 -11.56 10.79
CA GLY A 100 5.08 -10.56 11.14
C GLY A 100 5.44 -9.61 9.99
N VAL A 101 5.42 -10.06 8.73
CA VAL A 101 5.80 -9.24 7.57
C VAL A 101 4.76 -8.14 7.29
N ALA A 102 3.47 -8.46 7.45
CA ALA A 102 2.41 -7.47 7.35
C ALA A 102 2.51 -6.45 8.51
N ARG A 103 2.76 -6.90 9.74
CA ARG A 103 2.99 -6.01 10.89
C ARG A 103 4.16 -5.05 10.67
N ASP A 104 5.27 -5.55 10.14
CA ASP A 104 6.49 -4.77 9.92
C ASP A 104 6.31 -3.75 8.77
N LEU A 105 5.64 -4.14 7.68
CA LEU A 105 5.19 -3.20 6.64
C LEU A 105 4.29 -2.10 7.23
N LEU A 106 3.44 -2.49 8.18
CA LEU A 106 2.52 -1.59 8.85
C LEU A 106 3.14 -0.85 10.05
N GLY A 107 4.46 -0.92 10.26
CA GLY A 107 5.17 -0.11 11.26
C GLY A 107 4.52 -0.18 12.65
N HIS A 108 4.31 -1.39 13.15
CA HIS A 108 3.65 -1.71 14.43
C HIS A 108 2.11 -1.65 14.41
N ALA A 109 1.47 -2.16 13.35
CA ALA A 109 0.04 -2.47 13.44
C ALA A 109 -0.23 -3.41 14.61
N SER A 110 -1.32 -3.15 15.35
CA SER A 110 -1.73 -4.05 16.43
C SER A 110 -1.94 -5.47 15.90
N LEU A 111 -1.77 -6.47 16.78
CA LEU A 111 -2.05 -7.85 16.42
C LEU A 111 -3.51 -8.01 15.95
N ALA A 112 -4.44 -7.24 16.52
CA ALA A 112 -5.84 -7.19 16.08
C ALA A 112 -5.99 -6.69 14.63
N THR A 113 -5.32 -5.58 14.27
CA THR A 113 -5.32 -5.06 12.89
C THR A 113 -4.71 -6.06 11.91
N THR A 114 -3.62 -6.71 12.30
CA THR A 114 -2.93 -7.70 11.46
C THR A 114 -3.79 -8.96 11.27
N ASN A 115 -4.47 -9.42 12.32
CA ASN A 115 -5.42 -10.54 12.26
C ASN A 115 -6.64 -10.22 11.39
N ALA A 116 -7.12 -8.97 11.38
CA ALA A 116 -8.23 -8.57 10.51
C ALA A 116 -7.86 -8.74 9.02
N HIS A 117 -6.67 -8.32 8.60
CA HIS A 117 -6.19 -8.54 7.23
C HIS A 117 -6.03 -10.02 6.90
N TYR A 118 -5.60 -10.84 7.87
CA TYR A 118 -5.50 -12.29 7.69
C TYR A 118 -6.87 -12.95 7.52
N ASN A 119 -7.85 -12.58 8.35
CA ASN A 119 -9.22 -13.06 8.22
C ASN A 119 -9.82 -12.67 6.87
N GLN A 120 -9.55 -11.44 6.40
CA GLN A 120 -9.95 -10.99 5.07
C GLN A 120 -9.31 -11.85 3.97
N ALA A 121 -8.00 -12.13 4.07
CA ALA A 121 -7.29 -12.99 3.12
C ALA A 121 -7.89 -14.41 3.07
N ARG A 122 -8.15 -15.02 4.24
CA ARG A 122 -8.79 -16.34 4.33
C ARG A 122 -10.20 -16.36 3.77
N SER A 123 -10.97 -15.29 3.96
CA SER A 123 -12.32 -15.17 3.38
C SER A 123 -12.29 -15.14 1.84
N ILE A 124 -11.28 -14.47 1.25
CA ILE A 124 -11.07 -14.48 -0.22
C ILE A 124 -10.74 -15.89 -0.70
N GLU A 125 -9.83 -16.60 -0.02
CA GLU A 125 -9.46 -17.98 -0.35
C GLU A 125 -10.66 -18.93 -0.25
N ALA A 126 -11.40 -18.87 0.85
CA ALA A 126 -12.61 -19.68 1.05
C ALA A 126 -13.66 -19.42 -0.04
N SER A 127 -13.82 -18.16 -0.46
CA SER A 127 -14.76 -17.81 -1.54
C SER A 127 -14.35 -18.41 -2.88
N ARG A 128 -13.05 -18.44 -3.19
CA ARG A 128 -12.53 -19.08 -4.42
C ARG A 128 -12.74 -20.59 -4.42
N LEU A 129 -12.38 -21.24 -3.31
CA LEU A 129 -12.61 -22.68 -3.14
C LEU A 129 -14.09 -23.03 -3.27
N HIS A 130 -14.98 -22.23 -2.68
CA HIS A 130 -16.43 -22.44 -2.82
C HIS A 130 -16.89 -22.30 -4.28
N ALA A 131 -16.41 -21.29 -5.01
CA ALA A 131 -16.73 -21.10 -6.42
C ALA A 131 -16.23 -22.27 -7.29
N GLU A 132 -15.06 -22.82 -7.00
CA GLU A 132 -14.52 -24.01 -7.67
C GLU A 132 -15.40 -25.24 -7.44
N VAL A 133 -15.82 -25.48 -6.19
CA VAL A 133 -16.74 -26.58 -5.86
C VAL A 133 -18.08 -26.42 -6.59
N LEU A 134 -18.66 -25.21 -6.60
CA LEU A 134 -19.90 -24.95 -7.33
C LEU A 134 -19.74 -25.18 -8.84
N ALA A 135 -18.62 -24.76 -9.42
CA ALA A 135 -18.33 -24.99 -10.83
C ALA A 135 -18.22 -26.49 -11.15
N ALA A 136 -17.54 -27.26 -10.30
CA ALA A 136 -17.42 -28.71 -10.44
C ALA A 136 -18.78 -29.42 -10.36
N CYS A 137 -19.61 -29.08 -9.37
CA CYS A 137 -20.96 -29.64 -9.24
C CYS A 137 -21.84 -29.32 -10.46
N ARG A 138 -21.76 -28.10 -10.99
CA ARG A 138 -22.50 -27.70 -12.20
C ARG A 138 -22.04 -28.47 -13.43
N ALA A 139 -20.75 -28.68 -13.60
CA ALA A 139 -20.21 -29.47 -14.71
C ALA A 139 -20.69 -30.91 -14.65
N ALA A 140 -20.62 -31.55 -13.47
CA ALA A 140 -21.08 -32.92 -13.26
C ALA A 140 -22.59 -33.09 -13.53
N ALA A 141 -23.41 -32.13 -13.08
CA ALA A 141 -24.85 -32.15 -13.32
C ALA A 141 -25.21 -32.02 -14.81
N LYS A 142 -24.37 -31.34 -15.60
CA LYS A 142 -24.59 -31.15 -17.04
C LYS A 142 -24.31 -32.44 -17.82
N THR A 143 -23.23 -33.14 -17.47
CA THR A 143 -22.90 -34.45 -18.05
C THR A 143 -23.92 -35.55 -17.76
N LEU A 144 -24.71 -35.43 -16.68
CA LEU A 144 -25.79 -36.38 -16.35
C LEU A 144 -27.13 -36.10 -17.06
N GLY A 145 -27.29 -34.92 -17.69
CA GLY A 145 -28.51 -34.53 -18.40
C GLY A 145 -28.43 -34.64 -19.92
N ASP A 146 -27.26 -35.00 -20.45
CA ASP A 146 -26.99 -35.16 -21.89
C ASP A 146 -26.97 -36.66 -22.32
N GLU A 147 -27.34 -37.59 -21.41
CA GLU A 147 -27.66 -39.01 -21.68
C GLU A 147 -29.19 -39.25 -21.60
#